data_AF-A0A0N1AZ59-F1
#
_entry.id   AF-A0A0N1AZ59-F1
#
_cell.length_a   1.000
_cell.length_b   1.000
_cell.length_c   1.000
_cell.angle_alpha   90.00
_cell.angle_beta   90.00
_cell.angle_gamma   90.00
#
_symmetry.space_group_name_H-M   'P 1'
#
loop_
_entity.id
_entity.type
_entity.pdbx_description
1 polymer ?
#
loop_
_entity_poly.entity_id
_entity_poly.type
_entity_poly.pdbx_seq_one_letter_code
_entity_poly.pdbx_strand_id
1 'polypeptide(L)'
;MYSEDQTDPPRDEAHFWQMMKDNFEEAKFILSLPLQTREEALSGDEHEVHEPASCLFIPYRASSEGNDQREYFYDLGNAQIPRLERLFRERQLNLDFVQAWGVLMCALGHTLNFVMDGSKLLETERAAAASARKRSLIDQRRWLAHILLPHADGHAKRDRAEEFAVEQIERLIEQKGVGGFPPEWFAALLADKRNKAGKKSHLKTSFQQRKFSVKEMKKLVQAGADGLPPTQNLFT
;
A
#
# COMPACT_ATOMS: atom_id res chain seq x y z
N MET A 1 10.43 30.20 5.16
CA MET A 1 10.52 31.19 6.25
C MET A 1 9.33 32.12 6.06
N TYR A 2 8.31 32.00 6.90
CA TYR A 2 7.13 32.86 6.81
C TYR A 2 7.54 34.29 7.18
N SER A 3 7.19 35.29 6.35
CA SER A 3 7.46 36.70 6.67
C SER A 3 6.60 37.12 7.86
N GLU A 4 7.14 37.94 8.76
CA GLU A 4 6.45 38.41 9.98
C GLU A 4 5.06 39.03 9.68
N ASP A 5 4.89 39.60 8.48
CA ASP A 5 3.63 40.15 7.94
C ASP A 5 2.43 39.18 7.93
N GLN A 6 2.63 37.85 7.97
CA GLN A 6 1.55 36.87 7.91
C GLN A 6 0.80 36.66 9.23
N THR A 7 1.36 37.11 10.35
CA THR A 7 0.71 37.03 11.67
C THR A 7 0.06 38.34 12.11
N ASP A 8 0.22 39.40 11.33
CA ASP A 8 -0.33 40.70 11.65
C ASP A 8 -1.86 40.70 11.60
N PRO A 9 -2.53 41.45 12.49
CA PRO A 9 -3.95 41.63 12.41
C PRO A 9 -4.32 42.34 11.09
N PRO A 10 -5.52 42.06 10.53
CA PRO A 10 -5.95 42.71 9.30
C PRO A 10 -6.05 44.23 9.49
N ARG A 11 -5.50 44.99 8.51
CA ARG A 11 -5.48 46.47 8.53
C ARG A 11 -6.84 47.08 8.21
N ASP A 12 -7.60 46.38 7.38
CA ASP A 12 -8.94 46.76 6.94
C ASP A 12 -9.71 45.49 6.51
N GLU A 13 -10.98 45.67 6.13
CA GLU A 13 -11.85 44.57 5.71
C GLU A 13 -11.36 43.89 4.42
N ALA A 14 -10.79 44.63 3.48
CA ALA A 14 -10.27 44.05 2.24
C ALA A 14 -9.06 43.15 2.52
N HIS A 15 -8.17 43.61 3.41
CA HIS A 15 -7.02 42.83 3.89
C HIS A 15 -7.48 41.57 4.61
N PHE A 16 -8.49 41.66 5.49
CA PHE A 16 -9.06 40.49 6.16
C PHE A 16 -9.55 39.43 5.17
N TRP A 17 -10.38 39.81 4.20
CA TRP A 17 -10.91 38.86 3.22
C TRP A 17 -9.84 38.26 2.33
N GLN A 18 -8.79 39.03 2.01
CA GLN A 18 -7.65 38.52 1.25
C GLN A 18 -6.88 37.47 2.06
N MET A 19 -6.51 37.78 3.31
CA MET A 19 -5.83 36.83 4.21
C MET A 19 -6.63 35.54 4.41
N MET A 20 -7.95 35.66 4.62
CA MET A 20 -8.82 34.51 4.81
C MET A 20 -8.92 33.64 3.55
N LYS A 21 -8.96 34.26 2.38
CA LYS A 21 -8.95 33.55 1.11
C LYS A 21 -7.63 32.82 0.88
N ASP A 22 -6.50 33.47 1.15
CA ASP A 22 -5.18 32.86 0.96
C ASP A 22 -5.01 31.63 1.87
N ASN A 23 -5.35 31.75 3.15
CA ASN A 23 -5.38 30.62 4.09
C ASN A 23 -6.34 29.50 3.64
N PHE A 24 -7.49 29.87 3.06
CA PHE A 24 -8.46 28.90 2.57
C PHE A 24 -7.91 28.10 1.38
N GLU A 25 -7.24 28.75 0.44
CA GLU A 25 -6.63 28.08 -0.72
C GLU A 25 -5.47 27.16 -0.30
N GLU A 26 -4.67 27.55 0.70
CA GLU A 26 -3.65 26.67 1.29
C GLU A 26 -4.26 25.44 1.95
N ALA A 27 -5.29 25.63 2.78
CA ALA A 27 -6.01 24.53 3.42
C ALA A 27 -6.59 23.56 2.39
N LYS A 28 -7.22 24.10 1.34
CA LYS A 28 -7.79 23.35 0.23
C LYS A 28 -6.72 22.58 -0.54
N PHE A 29 -5.56 23.17 -0.80
CA PHE A 29 -4.46 22.48 -1.45
C PHE A 29 -4.00 21.26 -0.63
N ILE A 30 -3.73 21.43 0.67
CA ILE A 30 -3.30 20.33 1.54
C ILE A 30 -4.36 19.24 1.63
N LEU A 31 -5.64 19.60 1.78
CA LEU A 31 -6.75 18.64 1.84
C LEU A 31 -7.11 18.03 0.48
N SER A 32 -6.54 18.53 -0.63
CA SER A 32 -6.67 17.91 -1.95
C SER A 32 -5.63 16.82 -2.21
N LEU A 33 -4.60 16.71 -1.35
CA LEU A 33 -3.58 15.70 -1.50
C LEU A 33 -4.19 14.30 -1.28
N PRO A 34 -3.80 13.30 -2.09
CA PRO A 34 -4.25 11.93 -1.90
C PRO A 34 -3.79 11.36 -0.56
N LEU A 35 -4.62 10.53 0.06
CA LEU A 35 -4.24 9.75 1.23
C LEU A 35 -3.43 8.53 0.80
N GLN A 36 -2.24 8.35 1.37
CA GLN A 36 -1.47 7.11 1.18
C GLN A 36 -2.19 5.95 1.86
N THR A 37 -2.38 4.85 1.15
CA THR A 37 -2.95 3.62 1.71
C THR A 37 -1.93 2.88 2.58
N ARG A 38 -2.42 2.01 3.45
CA ARG A 38 -1.56 1.15 4.27
C ARG A 38 -0.68 0.25 3.41
N GLU A 39 -1.24 -0.31 2.34
CA GLU A 39 -0.54 -1.19 1.40
C GLU A 39 0.62 -0.46 0.72
N GLU A 40 0.40 0.76 0.23
CA GLU A 40 1.43 1.61 -0.36
C GLU A 40 2.54 1.91 0.65
N ALA A 41 2.18 2.31 1.87
CA ALA A 41 3.15 2.61 2.93
C ALA A 41 4.03 1.40 3.32
N LEU A 42 3.48 0.18 3.26
CA LEU A 42 4.15 -1.09 3.56
C LEU A 42 4.82 -1.73 2.33
N SER A 43 4.50 -1.31 1.10
CA SER A 43 5.04 -1.88 -0.13
C SER A 43 6.55 -1.69 -0.23
N GLY A 44 7.07 -0.55 0.23
CA GLY A 44 8.50 -0.27 0.29
C GLY A 44 9.14 0.01 -1.06
N ASP A 45 8.41 0.58 -2.03
CA ASP A 45 9.05 1.21 -3.19
C ASP A 45 9.84 2.43 -2.71
N GLU A 46 11.10 2.18 -2.35
CA GLU A 46 12.09 3.10 -1.76
C GLU A 46 12.49 4.27 -2.68
N HIS A 47 11.86 4.44 -3.85
CA HIS A 47 12.21 5.47 -4.81
C HIS A 47 11.49 6.81 -4.66
N GLU A 48 10.54 6.96 -3.73
CA GLU A 48 9.81 8.24 -3.57
C GLU A 48 9.78 8.83 -2.15
N VAL A 49 10.34 8.17 -1.13
CA VAL A 49 10.14 8.59 0.28
C VAL A 49 11.44 9.06 0.98
N HIS A 50 12.43 9.50 0.22
CA HIS A 50 13.69 10.03 0.78
C HIS A 50 13.83 11.55 0.71
N GLU A 51 12.81 12.27 0.24
CA GLU A 51 12.76 13.72 0.42
C GLU A 51 11.62 14.10 1.38
N PRO A 52 11.86 14.94 2.40
CA PRO A 52 10.81 15.62 3.17
C PRO A 52 9.94 16.57 2.32
N ALA A 53 10.00 16.48 0.99
CA ALA A 53 9.54 17.46 0.02
C ALA A 53 8.51 16.94 -0.99
N SER A 54 8.12 15.65 -0.96
CA SER A 54 6.97 15.23 -1.76
C SER A 54 5.68 15.63 -1.04
N CYS A 55 5.30 16.91 -1.13
CA CYS A 55 3.95 17.41 -0.82
C CYS A 55 2.90 16.85 -1.81
N LEU A 56 2.99 15.55 -2.13
CA LEU A 56 2.20 14.87 -3.14
C LEU A 56 1.15 13.94 -2.53
N PHE A 57 1.25 13.61 -1.24
CA PHE A 57 0.28 12.79 -0.53
C PHE A 57 0.33 13.03 0.99
N ILE A 58 -0.72 12.62 1.70
CA ILE A 58 -0.77 12.60 3.17
C ILE A 58 -0.39 11.17 3.63
N PRO A 59 0.71 11.00 4.40
CA PRO A 59 1.26 9.69 4.70
C PRO A 59 0.33 8.86 5.61
N TYR A 60 0.46 7.53 5.52
CA TYR A 60 -0.17 6.62 6.48
C TYR A 60 0.65 6.56 7.76
N ARG A 61 -0.01 6.55 8.92
CA ARG A 61 0.66 6.29 10.19
C ARG A 61 0.20 4.95 10.76
N ALA A 62 1.17 4.17 11.21
CA ALA A 62 0.94 3.03 12.07
C ALA A 62 0.57 3.47 13.49
N SER A 63 -0.57 4.16 13.65
CA SER A 63 -1.19 4.41 14.95
C SER A 63 -2.11 3.26 15.35
N SER A 64 -2.37 3.10 16.65
CA SER A 64 -3.40 2.16 17.12
C SER A 64 -4.77 2.48 16.50
N GLU A 65 -5.62 1.47 16.28
CA GLU A 65 -6.94 1.63 15.63
C GLU A 65 -7.84 2.71 16.28
N GLY A 66 -7.65 2.99 17.58
CA GLY A 66 -8.39 4.05 18.28
C GLY A 66 -7.85 5.48 18.04
N ASN A 67 -6.66 5.62 17.47
CA ASN A 67 -5.96 6.90 17.25
C ASN A 67 -5.74 7.23 15.77
N ASP A 68 -6.08 6.33 14.84
CA ASP A 68 -6.06 6.66 13.42
C ASP A 68 -7.34 7.40 13.03
N GLN A 69 -7.32 8.72 13.19
CA GLN A 69 -8.42 9.62 12.82
C GLN A 69 -8.13 10.37 11.50
N ARG A 70 -7.12 9.92 10.74
CA ARG A 70 -6.64 10.61 9.53
C ARG A 70 -7.75 10.79 8.50
N GLU A 71 -8.40 9.70 8.12
CA GLU A 71 -9.48 9.70 7.13
C GLU A 71 -10.65 10.55 7.62
N TYR A 72 -11.03 10.39 8.89
CA TYR A 72 -12.10 11.17 9.49
C TYR A 72 -11.87 12.68 9.38
N PHE A 73 -10.71 13.19 9.79
CA PHE A 73 -10.43 14.62 9.72
C PHE A 73 -10.22 15.10 8.28
N TYR A 74 -9.64 14.27 7.41
CA TYR A 74 -9.51 14.58 5.99
C TYR A 74 -10.88 14.79 5.32
N ASP A 75 -11.81 13.86 5.54
CA ASP A 75 -13.17 13.92 5.00
C ASP A 75 -13.97 15.08 5.61
N LEU A 76 -13.82 15.28 6.93
CA LEU A 76 -14.47 16.37 7.64
C LEU A 76 -14.05 17.75 7.09
N GLY A 77 -12.76 17.93 6.82
CA GLY A 77 -12.21 19.14 6.20
C GLY A 77 -12.71 19.33 4.77
N ASN A 78 -12.63 18.29 3.94
CA ASN A 78 -13.12 18.33 2.56
C ASN A 78 -14.61 18.66 2.46
N ALA A 79 -15.44 18.17 3.39
CA ALA A 79 -16.85 18.49 3.45
C ALA A 79 -17.15 19.98 3.71
N GLN A 80 -16.23 20.73 4.34
CA GLN A 80 -16.42 22.17 4.58
C GLN A 80 -16.03 23.04 3.39
N ILE A 81 -15.20 22.55 2.46
CA ILE A 81 -14.67 23.35 1.34
C ILE A 81 -15.81 23.96 0.50
N PRO A 82 -16.82 23.20 0.00
CA PRO A 82 -17.90 23.79 -0.80
C PRO A 82 -18.75 24.80 -0.01
N ARG A 83 -18.93 24.54 1.30
CA ARG A 83 -19.69 25.45 2.20
C ARG A 83 -18.95 26.78 2.34
N LEU A 84 -17.63 26.74 2.56
CA LEU A 84 -16.79 27.93 2.69
C LEU A 84 -16.65 28.70 1.38
N GLU A 85 -16.50 28.02 0.24
CA GLU A 85 -16.48 28.68 -1.08
C GLU A 85 -17.71 29.58 -1.30
N ARG A 86 -18.89 29.10 -0.92
CA ARG A 86 -20.12 29.89 -0.98
C ARG A 86 -20.05 31.12 -0.06
N LEU A 87 -19.65 30.91 1.20
CA LEU A 87 -19.62 31.98 2.20
C LEU A 87 -18.55 33.04 1.89
N PHE A 88 -17.43 32.65 1.29
CA PHE A 88 -16.40 33.55 0.78
C PHE A 88 -16.91 34.42 -0.37
N ARG A 89 -17.69 33.86 -1.31
CA ARG A 89 -18.32 34.65 -2.38
C ARG A 89 -19.29 35.71 -1.83
N GLU A 90 -20.01 35.36 -0.78
CA GLU A 90 -21.00 36.24 -0.15
C GLU A 90 -20.36 37.26 0.82
N ARG A 91 -19.07 37.08 1.17
CA ARG A 91 -18.33 37.88 2.17
C ARG A 91 -19.11 38.08 3.47
N GLN A 92 -19.73 37.01 3.96
CA GLN A 92 -20.53 37.06 5.19
C GLN A 92 -19.78 36.44 6.36
N LEU A 93 -19.44 37.27 7.35
CA LEU A 93 -18.91 36.82 8.63
C LEU A 93 -20.05 36.54 9.61
N ASN A 94 -20.61 35.34 9.54
CA ASN A 94 -21.73 34.89 10.36
C ASN A 94 -21.37 33.60 11.15
N LEU A 95 -22.30 33.10 11.97
CA LEU A 95 -22.06 31.90 12.78
C LEU A 95 -21.76 30.66 11.91
N ASP A 96 -22.39 30.56 10.73
CA ASP A 96 -22.11 29.47 9.78
C ASP A 96 -20.68 29.52 9.26
N PHE A 97 -20.17 30.72 8.95
CA PHE A 97 -18.79 30.93 8.54
C PHE A 97 -17.82 30.55 9.66
N VAL A 98 -18.04 31.04 10.87
CA VAL A 98 -17.17 30.75 12.03
C VAL A 98 -17.12 29.25 12.30
N GLN A 99 -18.27 28.56 12.26
CA GLN A 99 -18.32 27.12 12.48
C GLN A 99 -17.60 26.35 11.37
N ALA A 100 -17.89 26.65 10.11
CA ALA A 100 -17.27 25.95 8.98
C ALA A 100 -15.76 26.19 8.92
N TRP A 101 -15.31 27.42 9.19
CA TRP A 101 -13.91 27.80 9.26
C TRP A 101 -13.19 27.07 10.40
N GLY A 102 -13.77 27.06 11.60
CA GLY A 102 -13.19 26.37 12.76
C GLY A 102 -13.01 24.87 12.53
N VAL A 103 -13.99 24.22 11.89
CA VAL A 103 -13.91 22.80 11.52
C VAL A 103 -12.80 22.57 10.49
N LEU A 104 -12.72 23.41 9.44
CA LEU A 104 -11.68 23.31 8.41
C LEU A 104 -10.28 23.43 9.03
N MET A 105 -10.05 24.43 9.89
CA MET A 105 -8.74 24.66 10.49
C MET A 105 -8.34 23.55 11.47
N CYS A 106 -9.31 22.98 12.19
CA CYS A 106 -9.09 21.80 13.04
C CYS A 106 -8.66 20.58 12.20
N ALA A 107 -9.40 20.30 11.12
CA ALA A 107 -9.07 19.23 10.18
C ALA A 107 -7.68 19.44 9.54
N LEU A 108 -7.40 20.65 9.06
CA LEU A 108 -6.11 21.02 8.49
C LEU A 108 -4.96 20.77 9.48
N GLY A 109 -5.09 21.23 10.72
CA GLY A 109 -4.07 21.02 11.76
C GLY A 109 -3.82 19.53 12.01
N HIS A 110 -4.87 18.72 12.04
CA HIS A 110 -4.74 17.27 12.18
C HIS A 110 -4.01 16.66 10.96
N THR A 111 -4.40 17.01 9.74
CA THR A 111 -3.75 16.53 8.50
C THR A 111 -2.28 16.97 8.40
N LEU A 112 -1.96 18.22 8.75
CA LEU A 112 -0.60 18.74 8.75
C LEU A 112 0.32 17.97 9.71
N ASN A 113 -0.21 17.50 10.83
CA ASN A 113 0.56 16.62 11.70
C ASN A 113 1.03 15.37 10.96
N PHE A 114 0.25 14.79 10.05
CA PHE A 114 0.69 13.63 9.25
C PHE A 114 1.77 14.01 8.25
N VAL A 115 1.60 15.13 7.55
CA VAL A 115 2.54 15.59 6.52
C VAL A 115 3.91 15.97 7.11
N MET A 116 3.93 16.61 8.29
CA MET A 116 5.18 17.10 8.91
C MET A 116 5.89 16.10 9.81
N ASP A 117 5.35 14.90 9.98
CA ASP A 117 5.87 13.94 10.95
C ASP A 117 6.94 13.02 10.37
N GLY A 118 8.11 13.04 11.03
CA GLY A 118 9.25 12.17 10.75
C GLY A 118 9.35 10.94 11.66
N SER A 119 8.26 10.56 12.35
CA SER A 119 8.28 9.43 13.29
C SER A 119 8.56 8.09 12.61
N LYS A 120 9.36 7.24 13.28
CA LYS A 120 9.85 5.95 12.78
C LYS A 120 8.87 4.79 12.95
N LEU A 121 7.62 5.05 13.29
CA LEU A 121 6.62 3.99 13.59
C LEU A 121 6.41 3.05 12.38
N LEU A 122 6.47 3.59 11.17
CA LEU A 122 6.41 2.82 9.92
C LEU A 122 7.60 1.87 9.74
N GLU A 123 8.79 2.16 10.27
CA GLU A 123 9.98 1.31 10.08
C GLU A 123 9.79 -0.08 10.70
N THR A 124 9.18 -0.14 11.89
CA THR A 124 8.92 -1.40 12.60
C THR A 124 7.86 -2.24 11.89
N GLU A 125 6.77 -1.62 11.42
CA GLU A 125 5.75 -2.33 10.63
C GLU A 125 6.29 -2.78 9.27
N ARG A 126 7.12 -1.97 8.61
CA ARG A 126 7.83 -2.36 7.39
C ARG A 126 8.76 -3.55 7.64
N ALA A 127 9.48 -3.59 8.76
CA ALA A 127 10.32 -4.72 9.13
C ALA A 127 9.49 -6.00 9.39
N ALA A 128 8.35 -5.88 10.05
CA ALA A 128 7.42 -6.98 10.29
C ALA A 128 6.80 -7.50 8.98
N ALA A 129 6.33 -6.60 8.11
CA ALA A 129 5.79 -6.93 6.79
C ALA A 129 6.85 -7.55 5.87
N ALA A 130 8.07 -7.00 5.85
CA ALA A 130 9.20 -7.58 5.12
C ALA A 130 9.54 -8.98 5.65
N SER A 131 9.48 -9.19 6.98
CA SER A 131 9.70 -10.50 7.60
C SER A 131 8.58 -11.50 7.30
N ALA A 132 7.32 -11.05 7.22
CA ALA A 132 6.17 -11.87 6.81
C ALA A 132 6.27 -12.25 5.32
N ARG A 133 6.63 -11.29 4.44
CA ARG A 133 6.90 -11.53 3.02
C ARG A 133 8.06 -12.51 2.82
N LYS A 134 9.16 -12.36 3.57
CA LYS A 134 10.30 -13.30 3.53
C LYS A 134 9.88 -14.71 3.95
N ARG A 135 9.09 -14.86 5.03
CA ARG A 135 8.52 -16.15 5.45
C ARG A 135 7.63 -16.75 4.36
N SER A 136 6.71 -15.96 3.80
CA SER A 136 5.84 -16.38 2.69
C SER A 136 6.62 -16.82 1.46
N LEU A 137 7.69 -16.11 1.07
CA LEU A 137 8.55 -16.50 -0.05
C LEU A 137 9.28 -17.83 0.22
N ILE A 138 9.78 -18.04 1.44
CA ILE A 138 10.44 -19.29 1.81
C ILE A 138 9.43 -20.46 1.74
N ASP A 139 8.22 -20.28 2.27
CA ASP A 139 7.19 -21.31 2.25
C ASP A 139 6.69 -21.59 0.82
N GLN A 140 6.57 -20.55 -0.01
CA GLN A 140 6.30 -20.67 -1.44
C GLN A 140 7.39 -21.46 -2.18
N ARG A 141 8.68 -21.17 -1.90
CA ARG A 141 9.80 -21.94 -2.45
C ARG A 141 9.77 -23.39 -1.97
N ARG A 142 9.47 -23.64 -0.69
CA ARG A 142 9.37 -25.00 -0.14
C ARG A 142 8.26 -25.78 -0.82
N TRP A 143 7.05 -25.22 -0.88
CA TRP A 143 5.92 -25.86 -1.54
C TRP A 143 6.22 -26.15 -3.01
N LEU A 144 6.73 -25.16 -3.74
CA LEU A 144 7.09 -25.33 -5.14
C LEU A 144 8.23 -26.34 -5.34
N ALA A 145 9.15 -26.48 -4.39
CA ALA A 145 10.17 -27.54 -4.41
C ALA A 145 9.54 -28.93 -4.38
N HIS A 146 8.51 -29.14 -3.55
CA HIS A 146 7.79 -30.42 -3.48
C HIS A 146 7.07 -30.76 -4.79
N ILE A 147 6.56 -29.75 -5.50
CA ILE A 147 5.90 -29.93 -6.80
C ILE A 147 6.93 -30.17 -7.92
N LEU A 148 8.02 -29.41 -7.94
CA LEU A 148 8.97 -29.44 -9.05
C LEU A 148 9.99 -30.56 -8.96
N LEU A 149 10.49 -30.88 -7.76
CA LEU A 149 11.60 -31.82 -7.58
C LEU A 149 11.33 -33.22 -8.16
N PRO A 150 10.13 -33.82 -8.04
CA PRO A 150 9.82 -35.11 -8.65
C PRO A 150 9.96 -35.14 -10.18
N HIS A 151 9.79 -33.97 -10.83
CA HIS A 151 9.77 -33.86 -12.29
C HIS A 151 11.04 -33.20 -12.87
N ALA A 152 11.90 -32.62 -12.03
CA ALA A 152 13.06 -31.81 -12.44
C ALA A 152 14.40 -32.57 -12.52
N ASP A 153 14.40 -33.90 -12.68
CA ASP A 153 15.62 -34.71 -12.75
C ASP A 153 16.33 -34.59 -14.12
N GLY A 154 17.12 -33.52 -14.25
CA GLY A 154 17.94 -33.16 -15.42
C GLY A 154 17.52 -31.83 -16.07
N HIS A 155 18.49 -31.10 -16.65
CA HIS A 155 18.27 -29.76 -17.23
C HIS A 155 17.16 -29.74 -18.31
N ALA A 156 17.09 -30.76 -19.18
CA ALA A 156 16.07 -30.84 -20.23
C ALA A 156 14.65 -31.14 -19.71
N LYS A 157 14.51 -31.57 -18.44
CA LYS A 157 13.20 -31.88 -17.83
C LYS A 157 12.69 -30.73 -16.95
N ARG A 158 13.53 -29.72 -16.69
CA ARG A 158 13.18 -28.60 -15.82
C ARG A 158 12.10 -27.72 -16.42
N ASP A 159 12.21 -27.36 -17.69
CA ASP A 159 11.21 -26.52 -18.36
C ASP A 159 9.83 -27.17 -18.32
N ARG A 160 9.75 -28.48 -18.57
CA ARG A 160 8.50 -29.26 -18.46
C ARG A 160 7.97 -29.32 -17.02
N ALA A 161 8.85 -29.42 -16.03
CA ALA A 161 8.45 -29.38 -14.63
C ALA A 161 7.89 -28.00 -14.25
N GLU A 162 8.49 -26.92 -14.74
CA GLU A 162 7.99 -25.55 -14.53
C GLU A 162 6.62 -25.34 -15.20
N GLU A 163 6.45 -25.81 -16.44
CA GLU A 163 5.14 -25.81 -17.13
C GLU A 163 4.08 -26.59 -16.34
N PHE A 164 4.42 -27.79 -15.87
CA PHE A 164 3.53 -28.59 -15.04
C PHE A 164 3.14 -27.85 -13.76
N ALA A 165 4.10 -27.27 -13.03
CA ALA A 165 3.82 -26.53 -11.81
C ALA A 165 2.93 -25.31 -12.07
N VAL A 166 3.14 -24.59 -13.17
CA VAL A 166 2.26 -23.48 -13.57
C VAL A 166 0.83 -23.98 -13.79
N GLU A 167 0.64 -25.09 -14.50
CA GLU A 167 -0.69 -25.67 -14.72
C GLU A 167 -1.38 -26.08 -13.40
N GLN A 168 -0.63 -26.63 -12.44
CA GLN A 168 -1.17 -26.91 -11.10
C GLN A 168 -1.57 -25.62 -10.37
N ILE A 169 -0.71 -24.58 -10.40
CA ILE A 169 -0.97 -23.28 -9.75
C ILE A 169 -2.20 -22.61 -10.36
N GLU A 170 -2.34 -22.59 -11.69
CA GLU A 170 -3.52 -22.02 -12.36
C GLU A 170 -4.81 -22.72 -11.93
N ARG A 171 -4.81 -24.06 -11.86
CA ARG A 171 -5.97 -24.82 -11.39
C ARG A 171 -6.32 -24.55 -9.92
N LEU A 172 -5.31 -24.40 -9.05
CA LEU A 172 -5.54 -24.04 -7.65
C LEU A 172 -6.15 -22.65 -7.51
N ILE A 173 -5.76 -21.70 -8.38
CA ILE A 173 -6.39 -20.37 -8.43
C ILE A 173 -7.85 -20.48 -8.88
N GLU A 174 -8.13 -21.25 -9.93
CA GLU A 174 -9.49 -21.49 -10.42
C GLU A 174 -10.39 -22.16 -9.37
N GLN A 175 -9.84 -23.05 -8.54
CA GLN A 175 -10.54 -23.73 -7.45
C GLN A 175 -10.63 -22.93 -6.14
N LYS A 176 -10.17 -21.66 -6.13
CA LYS A 176 -10.15 -20.78 -4.94
C LYS A 176 -9.24 -21.27 -3.80
N GLY A 177 -8.15 -21.95 -4.14
CA GLY A 177 -7.11 -22.38 -3.21
C GLY A 177 -7.29 -23.80 -2.67
N VAL A 178 -6.45 -24.20 -1.72
CA VAL A 178 -6.44 -25.56 -1.13
C VAL A 178 -5.85 -25.54 0.28
N GLY A 179 -6.32 -26.44 1.16
CA GLY A 179 -5.72 -26.64 2.49
C GLY A 179 -5.74 -25.41 3.39
N GLY A 180 -6.71 -24.51 3.22
CA GLY A 180 -6.80 -23.24 3.94
C GLY A 180 -5.93 -22.11 3.37
N PHE A 181 -5.18 -22.36 2.29
CA PHE A 181 -4.42 -21.32 1.60
C PHE A 181 -5.26 -20.67 0.50
N PRO A 182 -5.33 -19.32 0.47
CA PRO A 182 -6.19 -18.61 -0.47
C PRO A 182 -5.55 -18.55 -1.88
N PRO A 183 -6.33 -18.31 -2.94
CA PRO A 183 -5.83 -18.31 -4.32
C PRO A 183 -4.74 -17.27 -4.58
N GLU A 184 -4.73 -16.16 -3.84
CA GLU A 184 -3.71 -15.10 -3.91
C GLU A 184 -2.32 -15.61 -3.52
N TRP A 185 -2.25 -16.57 -2.59
CA TRP A 185 -0.99 -17.18 -2.17
C TRP A 185 -0.32 -17.92 -3.33
N PHE A 186 -1.11 -18.62 -4.14
CA PHE A 186 -0.65 -19.33 -5.34
C PHE A 186 -0.40 -18.37 -6.50
N ALA A 187 -1.25 -17.36 -6.69
CA ALA A 187 -1.09 -16.34 -7.72
C ALA A 187 0.24 -15.56 -7.56
N ALA A 188 0.72 -15.38 -6.32
CA ALA A 188 1.99 -14.73 -6.05
C ALA A 188 3.23 -15.46 -6.63
N LEU A 189 3.10 -16.73 -7.02
CA LEU A 189 4.16 -17.54 -7.66
C LEU A 189 4.33 -17.21 -9.16
N LEU A 190 3.32 -16.60 -9.80
CA LEU A 190 3.29 -16.34 -11.25
C LEU A 190 3.70 -14.89 -11.56
N ALA A 191 4.45 -14.69 -12.65
CA ALA A 191 4.97 -13.39 -13.06
C ALA A 191 3.89 -12.44 -13.59
N ASP A 192 2.89 -12.97 -14.28
CA ASP A 192 1.73 -12.23 -14.80
C ASP A 192 0.46 -13.07 -14.65
N LYS A 193 -0.67 -12.43 -14.35
CA LYS A 193 -2.01 -13.03 -14.58
C LYS A 193 -2.21 -13.09 -16.09
N ARG A 194 -2.72 -14.21 -16.64
CA ARG A 194 -3.05 -14.40 -18.07
C ARG A 194 -3.39 -13.08 -18.75
N ASN A 195 -2.46 -12.56 -19.55
CA ASN A 195 -2.79 -11.45 -20.44
C ASN A 195 -3.88 -11.96 -21.40
N LYS A 196 -4.84 -11.09 -21.75
CA LYS A 196 -6.00 -11.35 -22.63
C LYS A 196 -5.66 -11.93 -24.03
N ALA A 197 -4.38 -12.18 -24.31
CA ALA A 197 -3.83 -12.67 -25.57
C ALA A 197 -3.43 -14.16 -25.57
N GLY A 198 -3.87 -14.96 -24.59
CA GLY A 198 -3.71 -16.43 -24.65
C GLY A 198 -2.29 -16.97 -24.43
N LYS A 199 -1.35 -16.16 -23.92
CA LYS A 199 -0.03 -16.65 -23.47
C LYS A 199 -0.17 -17.35 -22.11
N LYS A 200 0.40 -18.56 -22.00
CA LYS A 200 0.51 -19.29 -20.73
C LYS A 200 1.24 -18.45 -19.69
N SER A 201 0.78 -18.50 -18.43
CA SER A 201 1.50 -17.87 -17.32
C SER A 201 2.88 -18.51 -17.15
N HIS A 202 3.80 -17.85 -16.46
CA HIS A 202 5.11 -18.40 -16.13
C HIS A 202 5.45 -18.08 -14.68
N LEU A 203 6.33 -18.89 -14.08
CA LEU A 203 6.83 -18.65 -12.73
C LEU A 203 7.59 -17.32 -12.66
N LYS A 204 7.46 -16.58 -11.55
CA LYS A 204 8.31 -15.41 -11.28
C LYS A 204 9.79 -15.79 -11.33
N THR A 205 10.63 -14.84 -11.70
CA THR A 205 12.09 -15.00 -11.80
C THR A 205 12.73 -15.60 -10.54
N SER A 206 12.17 -15.35 -9.36
CA SER A 206 12.61 -15.93 -8.09
C SER A 206 12.47 -17.45 -8.01
N PHE A 207 11.59 -18.05 -8.81
CA PHE A 207 11.26 -19.48 -8.83
C PHE A 207 11.75 -20.21 -10.09
N GLN A 208 12.31 -19.49 -11.05
CA GLN A 208 12.87 -20.05 -12.27
C GLN A 208 14.24 -20.71 -12.03
N GLN A 209 14.62 -21.64 -12.89
CA GLN A 209 15.86 -22.43 -12.82
C GLN A 209 17.13 -21.63 -12.43
N ARG A 210 17.30 -20.41 -12.94
CA ARG A 210 18.49 -19.56 -12.65
C ARG A 210 18.61 -19.18 -11.16
N LYS A 211 17.49 -19.12 -10.44
CA LYS A 211 17.41 -18.70 -9.04
C LYS A 211 16.90 -19.81 -8.12
N PHE A 212 16.55 -20.97 -8.67
CA PHE A 212 15.94 -22.07 -7.93
C PHE A 212 16.45 -23.44 -8.42
N SER A 213 17.62 -23.83 -7.92
CA SER A 213 18.35 -25.01 -8.40
C SER A 213 17.83 -26.33 -7.82
N VAL A 214 18.12 -27.47 -8.46
CA VAL A 214 17.81 -28.81 -7.93
C VAL A 214 18.45 -29.05 -6.56
N LYS A 215 19.67 -28.57 -6.35
CA LYS A 215 20.36 -28.67 -5.05
C LYS A 215 19.60 -27.92 -3.96
N GLU A 216 19.05 -26.76 -4.30
CA GLU A 216 18.25 -25.96 -3.37
C GLU A 216 16.89 -26.59 -3.10
N MET A 217 16.20 -27.08 -4.13
CA MET A 217 14.93 -27.80 -3.96
C MET A 217 15.08 -29.00 -3.02
N LYS A 218 16.15 -29.80 -3.18
CA LYS A 218 16.44 -30.92 -2.27
C LYS A 218 16.57 -30.46 -0.81
N LYS A 219 17.26 -29.34 -0.56
CA LYS A 219 17.39 -28.78 0.80
C LYS A 219 16.05 -28.34 1.38
N LEU A 220 15.19 -27.72 0.56
CA LEU A 220 13.89 -27.22 1.01
C LEU A 220 12.90 -28.36 1.28
N VAL A 221 12.91 -29.42 0.46
CA VAL A 221 12.10 -30.62 0.69
C VAL A 221 12.54 -31.36 1.96
N GLN A 222 13.83 -31.39 2.26
CA GLN A 222 14.36 -31.96 3.52
C GLN A 222 13.89 -31.22 4.77
N ALA A 223 13.51 -29.94 4.66
CA ALA A 223 12.96 -29.16 5.77
C ALA A 223 11.50 -29.53 6.08
N GLY A 224 10.91 -30.51 5.39
CA GLY A 224 9.56 -30.99 5.62
C GLY A 224 8.48 -30.13 4.97
N ALA A 225 7.24 -30.65 4.98
CA ALA A 225 6.06 -30.01 4.40
C ALA A 225 5.14 -29.35 5.44
N ASP A 226 5.56 -29.30 6.70
CA ASP A 226 4.75 -28.74 7.78
C ASP A 226 4.44 -27.27 7.53
N GLY A 227 3.15 -26.92 7.65
CA GLY A 227 2.64 -25.57 7.42
C GLY A 227 2.57 -25.15 5.96
N LEU A 228 2.74 -26.08 5.00
CA LEU A 228 2.58 -25.82 3.57
C LEU A 228 1.20 -26.29 3.07
N PRO A 229 0.70 -25.76 1.94
CA PRO A 229 -0.44 -26.37 1.28
C PRO A 229 -0.15 -27.84 0.93
N PRO A 230 -1.17 -28.71 0.86
CA PRO A 230 -0.99 -30.10 0.45
C PRO A 230 -0.32 -30.17 -0.93
N THR A 231 0.48 -31.22 -1.15
CA THR A 231 1.24 -31.44 -2.40
C THR A 231 0.90 -32.77 -3.07
N GLN A 232 0.10 -33.60 -2.39
CA GLN A 232 -0.44 -34.86 -2.90
C GLN A 232 -1.95 -34.70 -3.07
N ASN A 233 -2.54 -35.41 -4.04
CA ASN A 233 -4.00 -35.46 -4.24
C ASN A 233 -4.64 -34.07 -4.43
N LEU A 234 -3.94 -33.17 -5.13
CA LEU A 234 -4.39 -31.79 -5.35
C LEU A 234 -5.75 -31.69 -6.08
N PHE A 235 -6.12 -32.71 -6.86
CA PHE A 235 -7.28 -32.69 -7.76
C PHE A 235 -8.07 -34.00 -7.81
N THR A 236 -7.83 -34.90 -6.85
CA THR A 236 -8.51 -36.21 -6.73
C THR A 236 -9.59 -36.18 -5.67
#